data_AF-A0A7C4ZPQ0-F1
#
_entry.id   AF-A0A7C4ZPQ0-F1
#
_cell.length_a   1.000
_cell.length_b   1.000
_cell.length_c   1.000
_cell.angle_alpha   90.00
_cell.angle_beta   90.00
_cell.angle_gamma   90.00
#
_symmetry.space_group_name_H-M   'P 1'
#
loop_
_entity.id
_entity.type
_entity.pdbx_description
1 polymer ?
#
loop_
_entity_poly.entity_id
_entity_poly.type
_entity_poly.pdbx_seq_one_letter_code
_entity_poly.pdbx_strand_id
1 'polypeptide(L)'
;MKPLPRLIALFGLVLSLGVGFSVLLMLSVQAEAPITSLDASPPIFPDNPLLAPAPGVILADFRPGFDWADAVDPEGSPISYTLVITGPVETLVVTTTDSHFIPTTYLANGFFSWTVRTIDAAGNASVYQPPFTFTIQATWRGYLPIVVKAPPPVCPINSEAVYSLIPVDNPPADHPDYLHGDLNLSLRDYNLTTGAAGLVDYSGSSDSGAPQLASLFEPNNFLGINAVYRVNSWNWACGAHGCPGPAITNPPVTLISLRTSPGEPIYIPERSADIYGGGYKALVLYAEEQRITLGYVRQDTVANGYAVHLENICVDPNLLALYQSRVNASGMRIVPVALPALRNNQALGTALSDEIGVAIRDRGAFMDPRSRKDWWRGY
;
A
#
# COMPACT_ATOMS: atom_id res chain seq x y z
N MET A 1 -30.67 -40.77 28.48
CA MET A 1 -31.32 -42.01 27.97
C MET A 1 -30.18 -42.96 27.61
N LYS A 2 -29.98 -44.19 28.09
CA LYS A 2 -30.57 -45.21 29.00
C LYS A 2 -29.37 -46.18 29.33
N PRO A 3 -29.42 -47.14 30.28
CA PRO A 3 -30.42 -47.45 31.30
C PRO A 3 -29.85 -47.63 32.74
N LEU A 4 -30.76 -47.58 33.73
CA LEU A 4 -30.55 -48.03 35.13
C LEU A 4 -30.51 -49.58 35.22
N PRO A 5 -29.85 -50.17 36.23
CA PRO A 5 -29.86 -51.61 36.47
C PRO A 5 -31.23 -52.10 36.97
N ARG A 6 -31.68 -53.22 36.41
CA ARG A 6 -32.94 -53.91 36.79
C ARG A 6 -32.79 -54.56 38.15
N LEU A 7 -33.76 -54.26 39.03
CA LEU A 7 -34.03 -54.92 40.29
C LEU A 7 -34.29 -56.42 40.06
N ILE A 8 -33.59 -57.27 40.82
CA ILE A 8 -33.85 -58.71 40.90
C ILE A 8 -35.17 -58.91 41.65
N ALA A 9 -36.20 -59.41 40.97
CA ALA A 9 -37.47 -59.78 41.57
C ALA A 9 -37.36 -61.18 42.19
N LEU A 10 -37.33 -61.26 43.53
CA LEU A 10 -37.60 -62.52 44.25
C LEU A 10 -39.09 -62.84 44.10
N PHE A 11 -39.43 -63.81 43.24
CA PHE A 11 -40.76 -64.41 43.21
C PHE A 11 -40.85 -65.51 44.28
N GLY A 12 -41.36 -65.16 45.46
CA GLY A 12 -41.81 -66.13 46.46
C GLY A 12 -43.26 -66.53 46.17
N LEU A 13 -43.47 -67.71 45.58
CA LEU A 13 -44.81 -68.28 45.42
C LEU A 13 -45.16 -69.05 46.70
N VAL A 14 -46.03 -68.46 47.54
CA VAL A 14 -46.58 -69.15 48.72
C VAL A 14 -47.86 -69.87 48.30
N LEU A 15 -47.77 -71.19 48.06
CA LEU A 15 -48.95 -72.04 47.98
C LEU A 15 -49.37 -72.43 49.41
N SER A 16 -50.51 -71.93 49.88
CA SER A 16 -51.10 -72.37 51.16
C SER A 16 -52.13 -73.46 50.92
N LEU A 17 -51.82 -74.70 51.29
CA LEU A 17 -52.80 -75.74 51.61
C LEU A 17 -52.51 -76.20 53.04
N GLY A 18 -53.57 -76.37 53.82
CA GLY A 18 -53.52 -76.50 55.27
C GLY A 18 -52.66 -77.67 55.77
N VAL A 19 -52.15 -77.46 57.00
CA VAL A 19 -51.51 -78.43 57.90
C VAL A 19 -50.24 -79.15 57.37
N GLY A 20 -49.07 -78.70 57.82
CA GLY A 20 -47.86 -79.53 57.96
C GLY A 20 -46.66 -79.17 57.06
N PHE A 21 -45.53 -78.82 57.70
CA PHE A 21 -44.15 -78.75 57.17
C PHE A 21 -43.90 -78.02 55.83
N SER A 22 -43.30 -76.83 55.90
CA SER A 22 -42.67 -76.20 54.73
C SER A 22 -41.17 -76.51 54.68
N VAL A 23 -40.78 -77.35 53.72
CA VAL A 23 -39.37 -77.58 53.34
C VAL A 23 -39.01 -76.56 52.27
N LEU A 24 -38.02 -75.70 52.55
CA LEU A 24 -37.50 -74.74 51.59
C LEU A 24 -36.45 -75.43 50.70
N LEU A 25 -36.83 -75.81 49.49
CA LEU A 25 -35.92 -76.38 48.49
C LEU A 25 -35.17 -75.23 47.79
N MET A 26 -33.91 -74.97 48.16
CA MET A 26 -33.05 -74.04 47.42
C MET A 26 -32.39 -74.77 46.24
N LEU A 27 -32.88 -74.54 45.02
CA LEU A 27 -32.09 -74.80 43.81
C LEU A 27 -31.18 -73.59 43.56
N SER A 28 -29.87 -73.77 43.75
CA SER A 28 -28.87 -72.82 43.28
C SER A 28 -28.59 -73.06 41.79
N VAL A 29 -29.10 -72.18 40.93
CA VAL A 29 -28.57 -72.04 39.57
C VAL A 29 -27.45 -71.01 39.66
N GLN A 30 -26.20 -71.45 39.67
CA GLN A 30 -25.06 -70.57 39.43
C GLN A 30 -25.08 -70.21 37.94
N ALA A 31 -25.47 -68.97 37.64
CA ALA A 31 -25.20 -68.39 36.34
C ALA A 31 -23.70 -68.10 36.28
N GLU A 32 -22.95 -68.87 35.49
CA GLU A 32 -21.61 -68.51 35.09
C GLU A 32 -21.67 -67.22 34.27
N ALA A 33 -21.02 -66.17 34.76
CA ALA A 33 -20.86 -64.94 34.02
C ALA A 33 -20.03 -65.22 32.74
N PRO A 34 -20.40 -64.66 31.58
CA PRO A 34 -19.57 -64.79 30.39
C PRO A 34 -18.23 -64.08 30.67
N ILE A 35 -17.14 -64.83 30.58
CA ILE A 35 -15.78 -64.30 30.51
C ILE A 35 -15.72 -63.38 29.29
N THR A 36 -15.70 -62.07 29.49
CA THR A 36 -15.20 -61.12 28.49
C THR A 36 -13.75 -61.52 28.22
N SER A 37 -13.46 -62.04 27.02
CA SER A 37 -12.10 -62.31 26.60
C SER A 37 -11.31 -61.01 26.68
N LEU A 38 -10.33 -60.94 27.57
CA LEU A 38 -9.39 -59.84 27.61
C LEU A 38 -8.52 -59.94 26.35
N ASP A 39 -8.51 -58.88 25.55
CA ASP A 39 -7.62 -58.77 24.40
C ASP A 39 -6.17 -58.77 24.89
N ALA A 40 -5.40 -59.74 24.41
CA ALA A 40 -4.01 -59.98 24.80
C ALA A 40 -3.09 -60.08 23.58
N SER A 41 -3.61 -59.81 22.38
CA SER A 41 -2.92 -59.99 21.11
C SER A 41 -2.45 -58.61 20.62
N PRO A 42 -1.16 -58.43 20.26
CA PRO A 42 -0.70 -57.15 19.74
C PRO A 42 -1.10 -56.98 18.26
N PRO A 43 -1.37 -55.74 17.80
CA PRO A 43 -1.63 -55.50 16.39
C PRO A 43 -0.41 -55.80 15.51
N ILE A 44 -0.67 -56.13 14.24
CA ILE A 44 0.32 -56.66 13.30
C ILE A 44 0.43 -55.75 12.08
N PHE A 45 1.67 -55.48 11.66
CA PHE A 45 1.98 -54.80 10.40
C PHE A 45 2.07 -55.80 9.24
N PRO A 46 1.78 -55.38 8.00
CA PRO A 46 2.21 -56.12 6.82
C PRO A 46 3.75 -56.15 6.70
N ASP A 47 4.26 -57.05 5.87
CA ASP A 47 5.70 -57.15 5.62
C ASP A 47 6.26 -55.85 5.02
N ASN A 48 7.41 -55.41 5.54
CA ASN A 48 8.10 -54.16 5.16
C ASN A 48 7.20 -52.91 5.23
N PRO A 49 6.71 -52.54 6.43
CA PRO A 49 5.68 -51.52 6.56
C PRO A 49 6.20 -50.08 6.42
N LEU A 50 7.50 -49.81 6.52
CA LEU A 50 8.02 -48.44 6.39
C LEU A 50 8.06 -48.04 4.91
N LEU A 51 7.47 -46.88 4.56
CA LEU A 51 7.34 -46.43 3.16
C LEU A 51 8.19 -45.19 2.87
N ALA A 52 8.03 -44.12 3.65
CA ALA A 52 8.76 -42.86 3.46
C ALA A 52 9.16 -42.22 4.80
N PRO A 53 10.32 -41.55 4.90
CA PRO A 53 11.39 -41.49 3.89
C PRO A 53 12.07 -42.84 3.64
N ALA A 54 12.37 -43.13 2.38
CA ALA A 54 13.02 -44.36 1.94
C ALA A 54 14.45 -44.51 2.53
N PRO A 55 14.95 -45.74 2.72
CA PRO A 55 16.24 -45.96 3.37
C PRO A 55 17.39 -45.36 2.55
N GLY A 56 18.21 -44.54 3.20
CA GLY A 56 19.38 -43.86 2.63
C GLY A 56 19.07 -42.58 1.83
N VAL A 57 17.81 -42.12 1.75
CA VAL A 57 17.46 -40.95 0.93
C VAL A 57 18.06 -39.66 1.48
N ILE A 58 18.45 -38.75 0.58
CA ILE A 58 18.86 -37.38 0.90
C ILE A 58 17.72 -36.43 0.55
N LEU A 59 17.25 -35.65 1.53
CA LEU A 59 16.10 -34.76 1.40
C LEU A 59 16.56 -33.30 1.44
N ALA A 60 15.98 -32.48 0.58
CA ALA A 60 16.16 -31.03 0.57
C ALA A 60 15.01 -30.29 1.29
N ASP A 61 14.23 -31.02 2.08
CA ASP A 61 13.09 -30.54 2.86
C ASP A 61 13.38 -30.70 4.36
N PHE A 62 13.20 -29.62 5.12
CA PHE A 62 13.37 -29.62 6.58
C PHE A 62 12.17 -30.23 7.33
N ARG A 63 11.06 -30.57 6.65
CA ARG A 63 9.88 -31.25 7.23
C ARG A 63 9.45 -32.43 6.36
N PRO A 64 10.29 -33.47 6.25
CA PRO A 64 9.94 -34.62 5.43
C PRO A 64 8.70 -35.31 5.98
N GLY A 65 7.85 -35.80 5.08
CA GLY A 65 6.72 -36.65 5.43
C GLY A 65 7.18 -38.06 5.79
N PHE A 66 6.66 -38.59 6.88
CA PHE A 66 6.78 -39.99 7.31
C PHE A 66 5.51 -40.73 6.93
N ASP A 67 5.66 -41.92 6.38
CA ASP A 67 4.55 -42.75 5.89
C ASP A 67 4.88 -44.22 6.09
N TRP A 68 3.91 -44.99 6.58
CA TRP A 68 4.02 -46.42 6.82
C TRP A 68 2.69 -47.13 6.51
N ALA A 69 2.74 -48.44 6.29
CA ALA A 69 1.54 -49.23 6.01
C ALA A 69 0.65 -49.36 7.24
N ASP A 70 -0.67 -49.40 7.02
CA ASP A 70 -1.65 -49.61 8.07
C ASP A 70 -1.44 -50.98 8.75
N ALA A 71 -1.35 -50.97 10.08
CA ALA A 71 -1.42 -52.18 10.88
C ALA A 71 -2.88 -52.59 11.09
N VAL A 72 -3.10 -53.87 11.36
CA VAL A 72 -4.41 -54.42 11.72
C VAL A 72 -4.33 -55.13 13.05
N ASP A 73 -5.34 -54.93 13.87
CA ASP A 73 -5.54 -55.70 15.07
C ASP A 73 -6.38 -56.96 14.74
N PRO A 74 -5.95 -58.19 15.10
CA PRO A 74 -6.70 -59.41 14.80
C PRO A 74 -8.13 -59.41 15.36
N GLU A 75 -8.34 -58.77 16.50
CA GLU A 75 -9.61 -58.62 17.20
C GLU A 75 -10.43 -57.41 16.70
N GLY A 76 -9.84 -56.55 15.86
CA GLY A 76 -10.47 -55.36 15.29
C GLY A 76 -10.56 -54.17 16.24
N SER A 77 -9.77 -54.17 17.32
CA SER A 77 -9.65 -53.03 18.22
C SER A 77 -9.08 -51.80 17.49
N PRO A 78 -9.48 -50.58 17.88
CA PRO A 78 -8.80 -49.37 17.43
C PRO A 78 -7.32 -49.39 17.83
N ILE A 79 -6.47 -48.92 16.92
CA ILE A 79 -5.01 -48.89 17.10
C ILE A 79 -4.47 -47.46 17.06
N SER A 80 -3.27 -47.30 17.61
CA SER A 80 -2.45 -46.09 17.52
C SER A 80 -1.00 -46.44 17.24
N TYR A 81 -0.27 -45.53 16.61
CA TYR A 81 1.14 -45.68 16.27
C TYR A 81 2.01 -44.84 17.20
N THR A 82 3.19 -45.37 17.53
CA THR A 82 4.30 -44.62 18.12
C THR A 82 5.43 -44.54 17.10
N LEU A 83 5.62 -43.37 16.51
CA LEU A 83 6.73 -43.04 15.61
C LEU A 83 7.89 -42.46 16.43
N VAL A 84 9.10 -42.97 16.19
CA VAL A 84 10.34 -42.47 16.80
C VAL A 84 11.27 -42.01 15.69
N ILE A 85 11.69 -40.74 15.73
CA ILE A 85 12.64 -40.13 14.79
C ILE A 85 13.86 -39.69 15.60
N THR A 86 14.99 -40.36 15.42
CA THR A 86 16.25 -40.04 16.10
C THR A 86 17.15 -39.28 15.14
N GLY A 87 17.42 -38.02 15.46
CA GLY A 87 18.27 -37.12 14.68
C GLY A 87 19.61 -36.83 15.34
N PRO A 88 20.41 -35.92 14.73
CA PRO A 88 21.73 -35.57 15.21
C PRO A 88 21.71 -34.68 16.47
N VAL A 89 20.58 -34.03 16.77
CA VAL A 89 20.44 -33.06 17.87
C VAL A 89 19.40 -33.51 18.89
N GLU A 90 18.35 -34.21 18.45
CA GLU A 90 17.23 -34.60 19.29
C GLU A 90 16.55 -35.88 18.78
N THR A 91 15.79 -36.52 19.66
CA THR A 91 14.87 -37.61 19.31
C THR A 91 13.43 -37.13 19.50
N LEU A 92 12.63 -37.21 18.45
CA LEU A 92 11.21 -36.92 18.46
C LEU A 92 10.41 -38.23 18.58
N VAL A 93 9.47 -38.28 19.53
CA VAL A 93 8.53 -39.40 19.70
C VAL A 93 7.12 -38.87 19.50
N VAL A 94 6.36 -39.48 18.60
CA VAL A 94 5.03 -39.03 18.20
C VAL A 94 4.05 -40.18 18.37
N THR A 95 2.91 -39.91 19.00
CA THR A 95 1.76 -40.82 19.00
C THR A 95 0.68 -40.28 18.08
N THR A 96 0.20 -41.10 17.15
CA THR A 96 -0.81 -40.72 16.15
C THR A 96 -1.71 -41.91 15.82
N THR A 97 -2.94 -41.67 15.38
CA THR A 97 -3.82 -42.70 14.82
C THR A 97 -3.69 -42.83 13.30
N ASP A 98 -3.10 -41.83 12.65
CA ASP A 98 -2.84 -41.83 11.21
C ASP A 98 -1.55 -42.58 10.90
N SER A 99 -1.51 -43.28 9.77
CA SER A 99 -0.32 -43.98 9.28
C SER A 99 0.70 -43.09 8.56
N HIS A 100 0.58 -41.77 8.74
CA HIS A 100 1.51 -40.78 8.22
C HIS A 100 1.72 -39.63 9.22
N PHE A 101 2.83 -38.91 9.08
CA PHE A 101 3.16 -37.77 9.92
C PHE A 101 4.04 -36.75 9.21
N ILE A 102 3.73 -35.46 9.34
CA ILE A 102 4.60 -34.36 8.89
C ILE A 102 5.01 -33.54 10.12
N PRO A 103 6.32 -33.39 10.43
CA PRO A 103 6.78 -32.56 11.53
C PRO A 103 6.31 -31.11 11.37
N THR A 104 5.82 -30.49 12.45
CA THR A 104 5.46 -29.05 12.45
C THR A 104 6.68 -28.15 12.64
N THR A 105 7.71 -28.66 13.31
CA THR A 105 9.01 -28.01 13.50
C THR A 105 10.01 -28.49 12.46
N TYR A 106 10.99 -27.65 12.14
CA TYR A 106 12.06 -28.02 11.23
C TYR A 106 13.00 -29.02 11.89
N LEU A 107 13.26 -30.13 11.21
CA LEU A 107 14.35 -31.03 11.54
C LEU A 107 15.67 -30.40 11.06
N ALA A 108 16.73 -30.49 11.87
CA ALA A 108 18.04 -29.94 11.50
C ALA A 108 18.65 -30.70 10.30
N ASN A 109 19.61 -30.09 9.60
CA ASN A 109 20.45 -30.82 8.65
C ASN A 109 21.23 -31.92 9.37
N GLY A 110 21.34 -33.10 8.74
CA GLY A 110 22.13 -34.22 9.26
C GLY A 110 21.46 -35.57 9.08
N PHE A 111 22.04 -36.59 9.72
CA PHE A 111 21.64 -38.00 9.59
C PHE A 111 20.56 -38.36 10.61
N PHE A 112 19.52 -39.06 10.15
CA PHE A 112 18.38 -39.50 10.95
C PHE A 112 18.13 -40.99 10.80
N SER A 113 17.53 -41.58 11.84
CA SER A 113 16.90 -42.89 11.79
C SER A 113 15.45 -42.79 12.29
N TRP A 114 14.55 -43.59 11.74
CA TRP A 114 13.16 -43.59 12.16
C TRP A 114 12.55 -45.00 12.16
N THR A 115 11.63 -45.22 13.08
CA THR A 115 10.89 -46.49 13.24
C THR A 115 9.51 -46.23 13.81
N VAL A 116 8.59 -47.16 13.61
CA VAL A 116 7.24 -47.14 14.15
C VAL A 116 6.91 -48.44 14.86
N ARG A 117 6.04 -48.39 15.87
CA ARG A 117 5.30 -49.53 16.40
C ARG A 117 3.82 -49.18 16.51
N THR A 118 2.97 -50.19 16.58
CA THR A 118 1.52 -50.02 16.80
C THR A 118 1.13 -50.54 18.19
N ILE A 119 0.07 -49.98 18.77
CA ILE A 119 -0.46 -50.27 20.10
C ILE A 119 -2.00 -50.27 20.00
N ASP A 120 -2.65 -51.32 20.50
CA ASP A 120 -4.10 -51.39 20.58
C ASP A 120 -4.68 -50.60 21.78
N ALA A 121 -6.01 -50.58 21.90
CA ALA A 121 -6.71 -49.94 23.01
C ALA A 121 -6.54 -50.67 24.37
N ALA A 122 -6.12 -51.94 24.38
CA ALA A 122 -5.84 -52.74 25.57
C ALA A 122 -4.40 -52.53 26.10
N GLY A 123 -3.55 -51.87 25.32
CA GLY A 123 -2.13 -51.61 25.61
C GLY A 123 -1.17 -52.66 25.08
N ASN A 124 -1.62 -53.65 24.28
CA ASN A 124 -0.72 -54.59 23.64
C ASN A 124 -0.02 -53.89 22.46
N ALA A 125 1.30 -54.01 22.41
CA ALA A 125 2.14 -53.30 21.45
C ALA A 125 2.91 -54.26 20.55
N SER A 126 3.02 -53.94 19.27
CA SER A 126 3.95 -54.60 18.37
C SER A 126 5.41 -54.32 18.77
N VAL A 127 6.33 -55.14 18.26
CA VAL A 127 7.74 -54.75 18.22
C VAL A 127 7.93 -53.51 17.32
N TYR A 128 8.98 -52.75 17.57
CA TYR A 128 9.41 -51.70 16.65
C TYR A 128 9.91 -52.30 15.34
N GLN A 129 9.56 -51.67 14.23
CA GLN A 129 10.03 -52.07 12.91
C GLN A 129 11.54 -51.80 12.76
N PRO A 130 12.28 -52.59 11.97
CA PRO A 130 13.65 -52.26 11.62
C PRO A 130 13.74 -50.84 11.06
N PRO A 131 14.57 -49.95 11.63
CA PRO A 131 14.53 -48.54 11.30
C PRO A 131 15.02 -48.26 9.89
N PHE A 132 14.39 -47.30 9.22
CA PHE A 132 14.94 -46.67 8.03
C PHE A 132 15.81 -45.48 8.41
N THR A 133 16.78 -45.15 7.56
CA THR A 133 17.69 -44.01 7.75
C THR A 133 17.55 -43.03 6.59
N PHE A 134 17.79 -41.75 6.84
CA PHE A 134 17.79 -40.71 5.82
C PHE A 134 18.68 -39.54 6.23
N THR A 135 18.99 -38.63 5.31
CA THR A 135 19.78 -37.42 5.58
C THR A 135 19.04 -36.18 5.11
N ILE A 136 19.00 -35.12 5.92
CA ILE A 136 18.52 -33.80 5.51
C ILE A 136 19.71 -32.94 5.10
N GLN A 137 19.68 -32.44 3.87
CA GLN A 137 20.63 -31.47 3.29
C GLN A 137 19.86 -30.35 2.58
N ALA A 138 19.10 -29.58 3.35
CA ALA A 138 18.30 -28.46 2.86
C ALA A 138 19.04 -27.12 3.02
N THR A 139 18.81 -26.18 2.07
CA THR A 139 19.36 -24.81 2.11
C THR A 139 18.24 -23.79 2.08
N TRP A 140 18.28 -22.81 2.98
CA TRP A 140 17.32 -21.70 2.99
C TRP A 140 17.61 -20.75 1.81
N ARG A 141 16.58 -20.41 1.02
CA ARG A 141 16.64 -19.31 0.05
C ARG A 141 15.70 -18.19 0.50
N GLY A 142 16.27 -17.04 0.88
CA GLY A 142 15.53 -15.80 1.09
C GLY A 142 15.55 -14.95 -0.17
N TYR A 143 14.39 -14.61 -0.71
CA TYR A 143 14.26 -13.59 -1.74
C TYR A 143 13.90 -12.27 -1.05
N LEU A 144 14.79 -11.28 -1.09
CA LEU A 144 14.50 -9.92 -0.66
C LEU A 144 14.00 -9.10 -1.85
N PRO A 145 12.94 -8.28 -1.70
CA PRO A 145 12.60 -7.30 -2.71
C PRO A 145 13.73 -6.26 -2.80
N ILE A 146 14.20 -5.99 -4.02
CA ILE A 146 15.02 -4.81 -4.27
C ILE A 146 14.11 -3.58 -4.21
N VAL A 147 14.43 -2.64 -3.32
CA VAL A 147 13.84 -1.29 -3.32
C VAL A 147 14.86 -0.35 -3.95
N VAL A 148 14.67 0.00 -5.22
CA VAL A 148 15.45 1.07 -5.88
C VAL A 148 14.67 2.38 -5.71
N LYS A 149 15.25 3.37 -5.04
CA LYS A 149 14.74 4.75 -5.12
C LYS A 149 15.02 5.23 -6.55
N ALA A 150 13.98 5.54 -7.32
CA ALA A 150 14.17 6.15 -8.64
C ALA A 150 15.06 7.40 -8.50
N PRO A 151 16.01 7.65 -9.43
CA PRO A 151 16.74 8.90 -9.41
C PRO A 151 15.75 10.07 -9.44
N PRO A 152 16.04 11.19 -8.75
CA PRO A 152 15.15 12.34 -8.76
C PRO A 152 14.92 12.76 -10.22
N PRO A 153 13.68 13.14 -10.60
CA PRO A 153 13.41 13.61 -11.93
C PRO A 153 14.28 14.84 -12.23
N VAL A 154 14.80 14.92 -13.46
CA VAL A 154 15.71 15.99 -13.92
C VAL A 154 15.06 16.70 -15.09
N CYS A 155 15.14 18.03 -15.12
CA CYS A 155 14.54 18.80 -16.19
C CYS A 155 15.32 18.71 -17.51
N PRO A 156 14.63 18.78 -18.67
CA PRO A 156 15.29 18.82 -19.96
C PRO A 156 16.22 20.04 -20.08
N ILE A 157 17.46 19.82 -20.56
CA ILE A 157 18.46 20.88 -20.74
C ILE A 157 18.51 21.45 -22.16
N ASN A 158 17.80 20.82 -23.11
CA ASN A 158 17.72 21.25 -24.51
C ASN A 158 16.25 21.37 -24.91
N SER A 159 15.94 22.34 -25.77
CA SER A 159 14.62 22.50 -26.38
C SER A 159 14.73 23.11 -27.78
N GLU A 160 13.77 22.78 -28.64
CA GLU A 160 13.57 23.43 -29.95
C GLU A 160 12.48 24.52 -29.88
N ALA A 161 11.85 24.71 -28.73
CA ALA A 161 10.79 25.69 -28.56
C ALA A 161 11.31 27.12 -28.72
N VAL A 162 10.50 27.98 -29.33
CA VAL A 162 10.83 29.39 -29.57
C VAL A 162 9.82 30.27 -28.85
N TYR A 163 10.35 31.22 -28.08
CA TYR A 163 9.56 32.18 -27.31
C TYR A 163 9.89 33.61 -27.75
N SER A 164 8.99 34.54 -27.46
CA SER A 164 9.16 35.95 -27.83
C SER A 164 8.97 36.84 -26.62
N LEU A 165 9.70 37.95 -26.62
CA LEU A 165 9.50 39.03 -25.67
C LEU A 165 8.38 39.94 -26.15
N ILE A 166 7.61 40.48 -25.21
CA ILE A 166 6.71 41.61 -25.45
C ILE A 166 7.03 42.76 -24.50
N PRO A 167 6.73 44.01 -24.87
CA PRO A 167 6.90 45.16 -23.97
C PRO A 167 6.02 45.07 -22.73
N VAL A 168 6.59 45.42 -21.58
CA VAL A 168 5.93 45.45 -20.28
C VAL A 168 5.47 46.86 -19.96
N ASP A 169 4.27 47.00 -19.39
CA ASP A 169 3.76 48.28 -18.91
C ASP A 169 4.49 48.71 -17.64
N ASN A 170 4.80 50.00 -17.55
CA ASN A 170 5.41 50.58 -16.35
C ASN A 170 4.43 50.59 -15.15
N PRO A 171 4.95 50.57 -13.91
CA PRO A 171 6.37 50.41 -13.55
C PRO A 171 6.82 48.94 -13.59
N PRO A 172 8.13 48.67 -13.73
CA PRO A 172 8.68 47.34 -13.51
C PRO A 172 8.58 46.90 -12.06
N ALA A 173 8.79 45.61 -11.79
CA ALA A 173 8.93 45.10 -10.43
C ALA A 173 10.01 45.87 -9.67
N ASP A 174 9.72 46.20 -8.42
CA ASP A 174 10.51 47.08 -7.56
C ASP A 174 11.52 46.32 -6.67
N HIS A 175 11.49 44.98 -6.72
CA HIS A 175 12.42 44.10 -6.01
C HIS A 175 13.11 43.13 -6.98
N PRO A 176 14.29 42.59 -6.60
CA PRO A 176 14.87 41.44 -7.27
C PRO A 176 13.85 40.31 -7.38
N ASP A 177 13.71 39.74 -8.57
CA ASP A 177 12.69 38.75 -8.88
C ASP A 177 12.72 37.53 -7.94
N TYR A 178 13.92 36.99 -7.66
CA TYR A 178 14.13 35.88 -6.72
C TYR A 178 13.85 36.23 -5.25
N LEU A 179 13.70 37.52 -4.91
CA LEU A 179 13.33 38.03 -3.57
C LEU A 179 11.91 38.61 -3.54
N HIS A 180 11.15 38.53 -4.64
CA HIS A 180 9.84 39.15 -4.74
C HIS A 180 8.75 38.18 -4.31
N GLY A 181 8.26 38.27 -3.06
CA GLY A 181 7.28 37.30 -2.51
C GLY A 181 5.95 37.19 -3.26
N ASP A 182 5.59 38.20 -4.07
CA ASP A 182 4.44 38.12 -4.96
C ASP A 182 4.70 37.41 -6.30
N LEU A 183 5.95 37.28 -6.75
CA LEU A 183 6.33 36.64 -8.01
C LEU A 183 6.95 35.25 -7.77
N ASN A 184 7.85 35.13 -6.80
CA ASN A 184 8.44 33.86 -6.40
C ASN A 184 7.64 33.25 -5.24
N LEU A 185 6.74 32.32 -5.56
CA LEU A 185 5.85 31.69 -4.58
C LEU A 185 6.62 30.91 -3.49
N SER A 186 7.81 30.38 -3.81
CA SER A 186 8.59 29.60 -2.85
C SER A 186 9.04 30.41 -1.64
N LEU A 187 9.17 31.72 -1.77
CA LEU A 187 9.51 32.59 -0.65
C LEU A 187 8.41 32.59 0.40
N ARG A 188 7.14 32.48 -0.03
CA ARG A 188 6.00 32.43 0.88
C ARG A 188 5.95 31.11 1.64
N ASP A 189 6.35 30.01 1.00
CA ASP A 189 6.06 28.65 1.47
C ASP A 189 4.54 28.38 1.57
N TYR A 190 4.16 27.11 1.66
CA TYR A 190 2.78 26.69 1.76
C TYR A 190 2.63 25.40 2.56
N ASN A 191 1.56 25.36 3.35
CA ASN A 191 1.32 24.29 4.31
C ASN A 191 0.10 23.47 3.88
N LEU A 192 0.16 22.14 4.08
CA LEU A 192 -0.97 21.25 3.83
C LEU A 192 -2.19 21.72 4.66
N THR A 193 -3.39 21.60 4.09
CA THR A 193 -4.64 21.91 4.79
C THR A 193 -5.66 20.78 4.65
N THR A 194 -6.74 20.85 5.42
CA THR A 194 -7.77 19.80 5.51
C THR A 194 -8.94 20.00 4.56
N GLY A 195 -8.83 20.92 3.60
CA GLY A 195 -9.84 21.12 2.56
C GLY A 195 -10.02 19.86 1.70
N ALA A 196 -11.21 19.69 1.12
CA ALA A 196 -11.46 18.58 0.20
C ALA A 196 -10.53 18.65 -1.04
N ALA A 197 -9.88 17.53 -1.37
CA ALA A 197 -9.07 17.37 -2.59
C ALA A 197 -9.96 17.11 -3.82
N GLY A 198 -10.78 18.09 -4.17
CA GLY A 198 -11.70 18.04 -5.31
C GLY A 198 -12.19 19.43 -5.68
N LEU A 199 -12.79 19.56 -6.87
CA LEU A 199 -13.43 20.80 -7.30
C LEU A 199 -14.61 21.15 -6.38
N VAL A 200 -14.81 22.44 -6.16
CA VAL A 200 -15.86 22.95 -5.27
C VAL A 200 -16.77 23.93 -5.99
N ASP A 201 -18.05 23.90 -5.64
CA ASP A 201 -19.05 24.82 -6.16
C ASP A 201 -19.19 26.03 -5.23
N TYR A 202 -18.90 27.21 -5.76
CA TYR A 202 -19.17 28.48 -5.11
C TYR A 202 -20.37 29.16 -5.78
N SER A 203 -21.20 29.85 -4.99
CA SER A 203 -22.26 30.71 -5.51
C SER A 203 -21.70 32.06 -6.00
N GLY A 204 -22.50 32.81 -6.77
CA GLY A 204 -22.16 34.15 -7.23
C GLY A 204 -21.72 34.20 -8.69
N SER A 205 -21.38 35.39 -9.17
CA SER A 205 -20.98 35.62 -10.56
C SER A 205 -19.64 34.97 -10.90
N SER A 206 -19.45 34.64 -12.18
CA SER A 206 -18.19 34.21 -12.77
C SER A 206 -17.71 35.24 -13.81
N ASP A 207 -16.41 35.30 -14.05
CA ASP A 207 -15.84 36.09 -15.15
C ASP A 207 -15.58 35.19 -16.37
N SER A 208 -16.24 35.50 -17.50
CA SER A 208 -16.06 34.80 -18.77
C SER A 208 -14.63 34.86 -19.34
N GLY A 209 -13.83 35.86 -18.95
CA GLY A 209 -12.45 36.07 -19.37
C GLY A 209 -11.39 35.44 -18.47
N ALA A 210 -11.79 34.81 -17.36
CA ALA A 210 -10.88 34.16 -16.42
C ALA A 210 -10.07 33.01 -17.08
N PRO A 211 -8.78 32.86 -16.73
CA PRO A 211 -7.98 31.73 -17.19
C PRO A 211 -8.57 30.39 -16.71
N GLN A 212 -8.55 29.39 -17.58
CA GLN A 212 -9.12 28.07 -17.31
C GLN A 212 -8.02 27.06 -17.02
N LEU A 213 -8.02 26.47 -15.82
CA LEU A 213 -6.95 25.59 -15.34
C LEU A 213 -6.94 24.21 -15.99
N ALA A 214 -8.07 23.76 -16.54
CA ALA A 214 -8.15 22.48 -17.24
C ALA A 214 -7.22 22.39 -18.46
N SER A 215 -6.90 23.53 -19.07
CA SER A 215 -6.03 23.61 -20.24
C SER A 215 -4.55 23.75 -19.90
N LEU A 216 -4.17 23.50 -18.64
CA LEU A 216 -2.77 23.21 -18.30
C LEU A 216 -2.26 21.97 -19.04
N PHE A 217 -3.19 21.11 -19.50
CA PHE A 217 -2.93 19.81 -20.13
C PHE A 217 -3.57 19.75 -21.52
N GLU A 218 -2.97 19.01 -22.46
CA GLU A 218 -3.51 18.80 -23.82
C GLU A 218 -3.63 17.29 -24.14
N PRO A 219 -4.83 16.77 -24.47
CA PRO A 219 -6.12 17.48 -24.39
C PRO A 219 -6.43 17.86 -22.94
N ASN A 220 -7.35 18.81 -22.74
CA ASN A 220 -7.82 19.18 -21.39
C ASN A 220 -8.18 17.91 -20.58
N ASN A 221 -7.29 17.51 -19.67
CA ASN A 221 -7.36 16.22 -18.99
C ASN A 221 -7.09 16.40 -17.51
N PHE A 222 -8.09 16.93 -16.81
CA PHE A 222 -8.06 17.03 -15.35
C PHE A 222 -8.11 15.63 -14.72
N LEU A 223 -6.96 15.15 -14.23
CA LEU A 223 -6.84 13.84 -13.57
C LEU A 223 -7.19 13.87 -12.07
N GLY A 224 -7.54 15.03 -11.52
CA GLY A 224 -7.89 15.22 -10.12
C GLY A 224 -6.85 15.97 -9.29
N ILE A 225 -7.23 16.27 -8.05
CA ILE A 225 -6.39 16.96 -7.06
C ILE A 225 -5.82 15.91 -6.10
N ASN A 226 -4.50 15.91 -5.89
CA ASN A 226 -3.83 14.99 -4.97
C ASN A 226 -3.82 15.54 -3.54
N ALA A 227 -3.52 16.83 -3.40
CA ALA A 227 -3.41 17.52 -2.11
C ALA A 227 -3.81 18.99 -2.21
N VAL A 228 -4.13 19.60 -1.07
CA VAL A 228 -4.54 21.00 -0.97
C VAL A 228 -3.72 21.73 0.10
N TYR A 229 -3.43 22.99 -0.15
CA TYR A 229 -2.51 23.77 0.66
C TYR A 229 -3.00 25.20 0.90
N ARG A 230 -2.45 25.83 1.93
CA ARG A 230 -2.54 27.26 2.22
C ARG A 230 -1.15 27.88 2.07
N VAL A 231 -1.07 28.83 1.16
CA VAL A 231 0.08 29.70 0.97
C VAL A 231 0.15 30.67 2.13
N ASN A 232 1.35 30.97 2.60
CA ASN A 232 1.52 31.99 3.63
C ASN A 232 1.27 33.40 3.08
N SER A 233 0.70 34.24 3.94
CA SER A 233 0.63 35.67 3.66
C SER A 233 2.04 36.26 3.54
N TRP A 234 2.15 37.47 3.01
CA TRP A 234 3.43 38.15 2.87
C TRP A 234 3.35 39.49 3.55
N ASN A 235 4.35 39.80 4.36
CA ASN A 235 4.47 41.05 5.05
C ASN A 235 5.60 41.86 4.42
N TRP A 236 5.26 42.89 3.65
CA TRP A 236 6.26 43.79 3.05
C TRP A 236 6.96 44.69 4.09
N ALA A 237 6.42 44.81 5.30
CA ALA A 237 7.01 45.63 6.36
C ALA A 237 8.11 44.90 7.16
N CYS A 238 8.35 43.61 6.92
CA CYS A 238 9.44 42.88 7.57
C CYS A 238 10.64 42.72 6.65
N GLY A 239 11.76 43.35 7.02
CA GLY A 239 13.01 43.26 6.26
C GLY A 239 12.97 44.03 4.93
N ALA A 240 14.08 43.98 4.19
CA ALA A 240 14.25 44.77 2.96
C ALA A 240 13.40 44.27 1.78
N HIS A 241 13.01 43.00 1.78
CA HIS A 241 12.27 42.36 0.68
C HIS A 241 10.96 41.71 1.14
N GLY A 242 10.54 41.94 2.39
CA GLY A 242 9.42 41.24 3.00
C GLY A 242 9.80 39.86 3.56
N CYS A 243 8.83 39.24 4.21
CA CYS A 243 8.96 37.89 4.78
C CYS A 243 7.58 37.18 4.86
N PRO A 244 7.56 35.83 4.98
CA PRO A 244 6.33 35.08 5.20
C PRO A 244 5.60 35.51 6.49
N GLY A 245 4.30 35.70 6.38
CA GLY A 245 3.39 35.82 7.52
C GLY A 245 2.66 34.51 7.81
N PRO A 246 1.57 34.54 8.59
CA PRO A 246 0.72 33.38 8.82
C PRO A 246 0.07 32.85 7.53
N ALA A 247 -0.29 31.56 7.53
CA ALA A 247 -1.07 30.94 6.46
C ALA A 247 -2.36 31.72 6.14
N ILE A 248 -2.66 31.92 4.85
CA ILE A 248 -3.91 32.54 4.40
C ILE A 248 -5.07 31.61 4.78
N THR A 249 -6.03 32.13 5.55
CA THR A 249 -7.16 31.33 6.08
C THR A 249 -8.45 31.47 5.27
N ASN A 250 -8.53 32.50 4.43
CA ASN A 250 -9.64 32.72 3.51
C ASN A 250 -9.08 33.13 2.14
N PRO A 251 -9.29 32.32 1.07
CA PRO A 251 -10.05 31.07 1.05
C PRO A 251 -9.38 29.91 1.81
N PRO A 252 -10.12 28.82 2.12
CA PRO A 252 -9.60 27.72 2.92
C PRO A 252 -8.52 26.90 2.21
N VAL A 253 -8.40 27.01 0.88
CA VAL A 253 -7.35 26.45 0.03
C VAL A 253 -6.91 27.55 -0.92
N THR A 254 -5.60 27.73 -1.08
CA THR A 254 -5.02 28.73 -2.01
C THR A 254 -4.03 28.14 -3.00
N LEU A 255 -3.67 26.86 -2.84
CA LEU A 255 -2.87 26.08 -3.78
C LEU A 255 -3.37 24.64 -3.79
N ILE A 256 -3.40 24.04 -4.98
CA ILE A 256 -3.72 22.62 -5.18
C ILE A 256 -2.54 21.92 -5.84
N SER A 257 -2.32 20.66 -5.47
CA SER A 257 -1.52 19.73 -6.24
C SER A 257 -2.45 19.01 -7.24
N LEU A 258 -2.15 19.14 -8.53
CA LEU A 258 -2.84 18.44 -9.62
C LEU A 258 -2.05 17.19 -9.99
N ARG A 259 -2.74 16.07 -10.25
CA ARG A 259 -2.12 14.84 -10.73
C ARG A 259 -1.62 15.03 -12.17
N THR A 260 -0.39 14.57 -12.43
CA THR A 260 0.27 14.60 -13.74
C THR A 260 1.02 13.31 -14.00
N SER A 261 1.59 13.16 -15.21
CA SER A 261 2.64 12.17 -15.48
C SER A 261 3.99 12.87 -15.67
N PRO A 262 5.11 12.33 -15.15
CA PRO A 262 6.42 12.92 -15.40
C PRO A 262 6.69 13.10 -16.90
N GLY A 263 7.09 14.30 -17.31
CA GLY A 263 7.35 14.65 -18.72
C GLY A 263 6.10 15.05 -19.52
N GLU A 264 4.90 15.03 -18.94
CA GLU A 264 3.68 15.53 -19.58
C GLU A 264 3.82 17.02 -19.92
N PRO A 265 3.51 17.46 -21.16
CA PRO A 265 3.56 18.87 -21.52
C PRO A 265 2.63 19.73 -20.67
N ILE A 266 3.14 20.86 -20.18
CA ILE A 266 2.39 21.85 -19.43
C ILE A 266 2.23 23.12 -20.26
N TYR A 267 1.01 23.67 -20.27
CA TYR A 267 0.63 24.87 -20.99
C TYR A 267 0.23 25.98 -20.02
N ILE A 268 -0.11 27.17 -20.55
CA ILE A 268 -0.77 28.19 -19.75
C ILE A 268 -2.26 27.85 -19.59
N PRO A 269 -2.88 28.23 -18.46
CA PRO A 269 -4.33 28.32 -18.38
C PRO A 269 -4.90 29.21 -19.49
N GLU A 270 -5.81 28.67 -20.29
CA GLU A 270 -6.28 29.31 -21.51
C GLU A 270 -7.25 30.44 -21.18
N ARG A 271 -7.19 31.49 -21.98
CA ARG A 271 -8.19 32.56 -21.98
C ARG A 271 -8.43 33.10 -23.38
N SER A 272 -9.56 33.77 -23.56
CA SER A 272 -9.94 34.40 -24.83
C SER A 272 -9.21 35.72 -25.08
N ALA A 273 -9.13 36.60 -24.08
CA ALA A 273 -8.61 37.95 -24.26
C ALA A 273 -7.07 37.97 -24.37
N ASP A 274 -6.55 38.73 -25.34
CA ASP A 274 -5.12 38.99 -25.50
C ASP A 274 -4.62 40.01 -24.47
N ILE A 275 -3.37 39.86 -24.04
CA ILE A 275 -2.64 40.89 -23.29
C ILE A 275 -1.84 41.80 -24.24
N TYR A 276 -1.52 41.29 -25.43
CA TYR A 276 -0.80 41.99 -26.50
C TYR A 276 -1.23 41.46 -27.87
N GLY A 277 -1.09 42.27 -28.91
CA GLY A 277 -1.34 41.82 -30.28
C GLY A 277 -0.51 40.60 -30.67
N GLY A 278 -1.04 39.75 -31.54
CA GLY A 278 -0.37 38.52 -31.98
C GLY A 278 -0.70 37.28 -31.13
N GLY A 279 -1.80 37.31 -30.36
CA GLY A 279 -2.36 36.15 -29.65
C GLY A 279 -1.75 35.84 -28.29
N TYR A 280 -0.92 36.75 -27.74
CA TYR A 280 -0.30 36.54 -26.43
C TYR A 280 -1.32 36.69 -25.31
N LYS A 281 -1.33 35.74 -24.38
CA LYS A 281 -2.34 35.62 -23.30
C LYS A 281 -1.74 35.79 -21.91
N ALA A 282 -0.51 35.35 -21.71
CA ALA A 282 0.18 35.40 -20.42
C ALA A 282 1.59 35.94 -20.57
N LEU A 283 2.00 36.77 -19.63
CA LEU A 283 3.36 37.31 -19.46
C LEU A 283 4.08 36.46 -18.40
N VAL A 284 5.32 36.08 -18.66
CA VAL A 284 6.16 35.37 -17.68
C VAL A 284 6.75 36.40 -16.72
N LEU A 285 6.14 36.52 -15.54
CA LEU A 285 6.58 37.44 -14.49
C LEU A 285 7.76 36.87 -13.71
N TYR A 286 7.89 35.55 -13.61
CA TYR A 286 9.01 34.92 -12.94
C TYR A 286 9.20 33.50 -13.46
N ALA A 287 10.45 33.06 -13.60
CA ALA A 287 10.78 31.69 -13.97
C ALA A 287 12.09 31.24 -13.32
N GLU A 288 12.06 30.04 -12.78
CA GLU A 288 13.23 29.22 -12.41
C GLU A 288 13.07 27.84 -13.06
N GLU A 289 14.07 26.96 -12.90
CA GLU A 289 14.04 25.62 -13.47
C GLU A 289 12.74 24.86 -13.14
N GLN A 290 12.23 25.01 -11.92
CA GLN A 290 11.12 24.20 -11.42
C GLN A 290 9.82 24.95 -11.08
N ARG A 291 9.74 26.22 -11.46
CA ARG A 291 8.57 27.07 -11.16
C ARG A 291 8.45 28.25 -12.11
N ILE A 292 7.22 28.70 -12.31
CA ILE A 292 6.92 29.86 -13.14
C ILE A 292 5.71 30.62 -12.59
N THR A 293 5.73 31.94 -12.74
CA THR A 293 4.59 32.81 -12.44
C THR A 293 4.15 33.53 -13.71
N LEU A 294 2.87 33.41 -13.99
CA LEU A 294 2.21 33.93 -15.18
C LEU A 294 1.30 35.09 -14.78
N GLY A 295 1.48 36.24 -15.42
CA GLY A 295 0.59 37.40 -15.33
C GLY A 295 -0.34 37.45 -16.53
N TYR A 296 -1.63 37.70 -16.30
CA TYR A 296 -2.65 37.78 -17.35
C TYR A 296 -2.99 39.22 -17.76
N VAL A 297 -1.98 40.09 -17.60
CA VAL A 297 -1.87 41.49 -18.02
C VAL A 297 -0.41 41.77 -18.41
N ARG A 298 -0.11 42.94 -18.99
CA ARG A 298 1.28 43.32 -19.35
C ARG A 298 2.06 44.04 -18.26
N GLN A 299 1.51 44.16 -17.06
CA GLN A 299 2.16 44.82 -15.93
C GLN A 299 3.05 43.82 -15.19
N ASP A 300 4.24 44.25 -14.74
CA ASP A 300 5.20 43.41 -14.01
C ASP A 300 4.81 43.21 -12.53
N THR A 301 3.56 42.81 -12.30
CA THR A 301 2.98 42.64 -10.97
C THR A 301 1.78 41.70 -11.05
N VAL A 302 1.46 41.07 -9.93
CA VAL A 302 0.24 40.27 -9.73
C VAL A 302 -0.90 41.08 -9.12
N ALA A 303 -0.70 42.39 -8.85
CA ALA A 303 -1.69 43.27 -8.23
C ALA A 303 -2.91 43.54 -9.12
N ASN A 304 -2.82 43.28 -10.42
CA ASN A 304 -3.89 43.54 -11.39
C ASN A 304 -4.13 42.31 -12.26
N GLY A 305 -5.39 42.12 -12.65
CA GLY A 305 -5.81 40.95 -13.41
C GLY A 305 -5.54 39.64 -12.68
N TYR A 306 -5.48 38.55 -13.44
CA TYR A 306 -5.18 37.23 -12.90
C TYR A 306 -3.68 36.97 -12.88
N ALA A 307 -3.24 36.16 -11.93
CA ALA A 307 -1.91 35.55 -11.97
C ALA A 307 -1.99 34.08 -11.60
N VAL A 308 -1.12 33.26 -12.19
CA VAL A 308 -1.04 31.83 -11.89
C VAL A 308 0.40 31.49 -11.53
N HIS A 309 0.57 30.81 -10.40
CA HIS A 309 1.85 30.25 -9.99
C HIS A 309 1.81 28.75 -10.26
N LEU A 310 2.86 28.23 -10.92
CA LEU A 310 3.07 26.80 -11.11
C LEU A 310 4.36 26.40 -10.40
N GLU A 311 4.27 25.34 -9.61
CA GLU A 311 5.39 24.71 -8.90
C GLU A 311 5.54 23.26 -9.35
N ASN A 312 6.73 22.67 -9.16
CA ASN A 312 7.01 21.27 -9.47
C ASN A 312 6.83 20.92 -10.97
N ILE A 313 7.18 21.87 -11.83
CA ILE A 313 7.26 21.69 -13.28
C ILE A 313 8.73 21.65 -13.70
N CYS A 314 9.01 21.40 -14.96
CA CYS A 314 10.25 21.73 -15.62
C CYS A 314 9.96 22.83 -16.62
N VAL A 315 10.38 24.06 -16.33
CA VAL A 315 10.24 25.17 -17.27
C VAL A 315 11.13 24.88 -18.47
N ASP A 316 10.60 25.11 -19.67
CA ASP A 316 11.36 24.89 -20.90
C ASP A 316 12.69 25.68 -20.86
N PRO A 317 13.83 25.04 -21.18
CA PRO A 317 15.14 25.68 -21.02
C PRO A 317 15.32 26.91 -21.91
N ASN A 318 14.68 26.98 -23.10
CA ASN A 318 14.73 28.17 -23.94
C ASN A 318 13.85 29.30 -23.39
N LEU A 319 12.71 28.98 -22.75
CA LEU A 319 11.87 29.97 -22.07
C LEU A 319 12.60 30.55 -20.85
N LEU A 320 13.20 29.67 -20.03
CA LEU A 320 13.96 30.06 -18.86
C LEU A 320 15.16 30.93 -19.23
N ALA A 321 15.94 30.52 -20.24
CA ALA A 321 17.07 31.32 -20.73
C ALA A 321 16.61 32.69 -21.27
N LEU A 322 15.49 32.74 -21.99
CA LEU A 322 14.93 34.00 -22.48
C LEU A 322 14.50 34.90 -21.31
N TYR A 323 13.83 34.36 -20.29
CA TYR A 323 13.46 35.11 -19.08
C TYR A 323 14.71 35.66 -18.35
N GLN A 324 15.69 34.81 -18.09
CA GLN A 324 16.93 35.18 -17.38
C GLN A 324 17.72 36.25 -18.14
N SER A 325 17.66 36.27 -19.47
CA SER A 325 18.29 37.33 -20.28
C SER A 325 17.70 38.74 -20.05
N ARG A 326 16.55 38.83 -19.35
CA ARG A 326 15.83 40.09 -19.04
C ARG A 326 16.01 40.56 -17.61
N VAL A 327 16.82 39.85 -16.85
CA VAL A 327 17.12 40.12 -15.45
C VAL A 327 18.64 40.33 -15.33
N ASN A 328 19.06 41.37 -14.61
CA ASN A 328 20.49 41.63 -14.39
C ASN A 328 21.04 40.75 -13.25
N ALA A 329 22.36 40.82 -13.00
CA ALA A 329 23.01 40.04 -11.96
C ALA A 329 22.48 40.28 -10.53
N SER A 330 21.73 41.36 -10.31
CA SER A 330 21.11 41.68 -9.03
C SER A 330 19.64 41.23 -8.94
N GLY A 331 19.09 40.57 -9.96
CA GLY A 331 17.68 40.15 -10.01
C GLY A 331 16.71 41.24 -10.50
N MET A 332 17.20 42.41 -10.90
CA MET A 332 16.35 43.51 -11.36
C MET A 332 16.10 43.46 -12.87
N ARG A 333 14.95 43.98 -13.31
CA ARG A 333 14.60 44.07 -14.73
C ARG A 333 15.58 44.93 -15.53
N ILE A 334 15.94 44.45 -16.72
CA ILE A 334 16.71 45.24 -17.70
C ILE A 334 15.76 46.16 -18.48
N VAL A 335 16.10 47.44 -18.57
CA VAL A 335 15.31 48.49 -19.25
C VAL A 335 15.78 48.67 -20.71
N PRO A 336 14.87 48.82 -21.70
CA PRO A 336 13.41 48.80 -21.58
C PRO A 336 12.88 47.41 -21.21
N VAL A 337 11.88 47.37 -20.33
CA VAL A 337 11.38 46.11 -19.79
C VAL A 337 10.55 45.39 -20.84
N ALA A 338 10.98 44.16 -21.11
CA ALA A 338 10.31 43.23 -21.99
C ALA A 338 10.52 41.84 -21.38
N LEU A 339 9.45 41.07 -21.27
CA LEU A 339 9.44 39.73 -20.68
C LEU A 339 8.85 38.72 -21.67
N PRO A 340 9.17 37.43 -21.54
CA PRO A 340 8.58 36.41 -22.38
C PRO A 340 7.05 36.41 -22.24
N ALA A 341 6.34 36.15 -23.34
CA ALA A 341 4.91 35.94 -23.31
C ALA A 341 4.51 34.70 -24.09
N LEU A 342 3.40 34.10 -23.66
CA LEU A 342 2.92 32.80 -24.11
C LEU A 342 1.53 32.92 -24.74
N ARG A 343 1.29 32.06 -25.74
CA ARG A 343 -0.02 31.88 -26.40
C ARG A 343 -0.72 30.66 -25.81
N ASN A 344 -2.03 30.56 -26.03
CA ASN A 344 -2.74 29.29 -25.85
C ASN A 344 -2.06 28.21 -26.73
N ASN A 345 -2.03 26.97 -26.25
CA ASN A 345 -1.42 25.82 -26.94
C ASN A 345 0.09 25.94 -27.21
N GLN A 346 0.77 26.91 -26.59
CA GLN A 346 2.22 26.96 -26.54
C GLN A 346 2.69 26.36 -25.22
N ALA A 347 3.37 25.20 -25.28
CA ALA A 347 3.91 24.58 -24.08
C ALA A 347 4.91 25.52 -23.41
N LEU A 348 4.90 25.56 -22.07
CA LEU A 348 5.83 26.33 -21.25
C LEU A 348 6.90 25.44 -20.60
N GLY A 349 6.73 24.13 -20.68
CA GLY A 349 7.52 23.16 -19.96
C GLY A 349 6.83 21.79 -19.89
N THR A 350 7.27 20.97 -18.95
CA THR A 350 6.70 19.64 -18.66
C THR A 350 6.48 19.44 -17.16
N ALA A 351 5.68 18.44 -16.76
CA ALA A 351 5.55 18.07 -15.36
C ALA A 351 6.86 17.42 -14.87
N LEU A 352 7.39 17.87 -13.73
CA LEU A 352 8.59 17.26 -13.13
C LEU A 352 8.30 15.87 -12.58
N SER A 353 7.09 15.67 -12.04
CA SER A 353 6.71 14.46 -11.32
C SER A 353 5.25 14.04 -11.61
N ASP A 354 4.70 13.17 -10.76
CA ASP A 354 3.30 12.76 -10.79
C ASP A 354 2.33 13.82 -10.24
N GLU A 355 2.83 14.98 -9.82
CA GLU A 355 2.03 16.14 -9.50
C GLU A 355 2.66 17.49 -9.86
N ILE A 356 1.82 18.52 -10.05
CA ILE A 356 2.24 19.93 -10.15
C ILE A 356 1.45 20.79 -9.16
N GLY A 357 2.07 21.83 -8.61
CA GLY A 357 1.41 22.79 -7.73
C GLY A 357 0.81 23.95 -8.54
N VAL A 358 -0.43 24.34 -8.25
CA VAL A 358 -1.11 25.47 -8.91
C VAL A 358 -1.77 26.38 -7.88
N ALA A 359 -1.42 27.67 -7.91
CA ALA A 359 -2.12 28.73 -7.18
C ALA A 359 -2.59 29.81 -8.16
N ILE A 360 -3.75 30.41 -7.89
CA ILE A 360 -4.31 31.49 -8.71
C ILE A 360 -4.58 32.73 -7.85
N ARG A 361 -4.31 33.89 -8.42
CA ARG A 361 -4.59 35.19 -7.83
C ARG A 361 -5.52 35.99 -8.72
N ASP A 362 -6.38 36.78 -8.10
CA ASP A 362 -7.19 37.81 -8.73
C ASP A 362 -6.88 39.15 -8.05
N ARG A 363 -6.26 40.07 -8.82
CA ARG A 363 -5.85 41.41 -8.36
C ARG A 363 -5.07 41.38 -7.04
N GLY A 364 -4.11 40.47 -6.97
CA GLY A 364 -3.24 40.28 -5.81
C GLY A 364 -3.83 39.43 -4.68
N ALA A 365 -5.12 39.12 -4.66
CA ALA A 365 -5.66 38.19 -3.66
C ALA A 365 -5.48 36.73 -4.11
N PHE A 366 -5.00 35.84 -3.24
CA PHE A 366 -5.06 34.41 -3.53
C PHE A 366 -6.51 33.93 -3.51
N MET A 367 -6.88 33.15 -4.53
CA MET A 367 -8.22 32.60 -4.70
C MET A 367 -8.20 31.09 -4.42
N ASP A 368 -9.39 30.48 -4.34
CA ASP A 368 -9.50 29.03 -4.26
C ASP A 368 -9.38 28.44 -5.66
N PRO A 369 -8.26 27.79 -6.02
CA PRO A 369 -8.08 27.27 -7.37
C PRO A 369 -9.02 26.10 -7.67
N ARG A 370 -9.78 25.60 -6.69
CA ARG A 370 -10.77 24.52 -6.87
C ARG A 370 -12.13 25.02 -7.37
N SER A 371 -12.36 26.35 -7.44
CA SER A 371 -13.65 26.91 -7.82
C SER A 371 -14.06 26.50 -9.23
N ARG A 372 -15.05 25.62 -9.34
CA ARG A 372 -15.50 25.06 -10.62
C ARG A 372 -15.98 26.15 -11.58
N LYS A 373 -16.82 27.06 -11.08
CA LYS A 373 -17.42 28.13 -11.88
C LYS A 373 -16.41 29.14 -12.44
N ASP A 374 -15.28 29.31 -11.76
CA ASP A 374 -14.31 30.36 -12.09
C ASP A 374 -13.21 29.81 -13.01
N TRP A 375 -12.68 28.62 -12.71
CA TRP A 375 -11.45 28.12 -13.32
C TRP A 375 -11.59 26.81 -14.11
N TRP A 376 -12.71 26.11 -14.01
CA TRP A 376 -12.87 24.75 -14.54
C TRP A 376 -14.13 24.58 -15.37
N ARG A 377 -14.35 25.44 -16.37
CA ARG A 377 -15.51 25.30 -17.26
C ARG A 377 -15.51 23.94 -17.95
N GLY A 378 -16.61 23.21 -17.79
CA GLY A 378 -16.81 21.89 -18.38
C GLY A 378 -16.46 20.70 -17.47
N TYR A 379 -16.02 20.95 -16.23
CA TYR A 379 -15.73 19.93 -15.20
C TYR A 379 -16.60 20.08 -13.95
#